data_AF-M3C0Q8-F1
#
_entry.id   AF-M3C0Q8-F1
#
_cell.length_a   1.000
_cell.length_b   1.000
_cell.length_c   1.000
_cell.angle_alpha   90.00
_cell.angle_beta   90.00
_cell.angle_gamma   90.00
#
_symmetry.space_group_name_H-M   'P 1'
#
loop_
_entity.id
_entity.type
_entity.pdbx_description
1 polymer ?
#
loop_
_entity_poly.entity_id
_entity_poly.type
_entity_poly.pdbx_seq_one_letter_code
_entity_poly.pdbx_strand_id
1 'polypeptide(L)' 'MSPVPSRQPVPQPARQSAHQPVRRASRAEEINRAIRAFLTERRGRALTSTERREYERMRAEWLAAGPLRWRRGR' A
#
# COMPACT_ATOMS: atom_id res chain seq x y z
N MET A 1 46.85 0.03 -40.96
CA MET A 1 45.78 0.92 -40.45
C MET A 1 44.47 0.15 -40.52
N SER A 2 43.90 -0.25 -39.38
CA SER A 2 42.64 -1.01 -39.33
C SER A 2 41.53 -0.09 -38.83
N PRO A 3 40.32 -0.10 -39.43
CA PRO A 3 39.27 0.81 -39.01
C PRO A 3 38.63 0.33 -37.70
N VAL A 4 38.35 1.28 -36.82
CA VAL A 4 37.62 1.09 -35.56
C VAL A 4 36.14 0.90 -35.88
N PRO A 5 35.43 -0.09 -35.30
CA PRO A 5 34.00 -0.22 -35.52
C PRO A 5 33.25 0.83 -34.70
N SER A 6 32.50 1.69 -35.39
CA SER A 6 31.58 2.67 -34.80
C SER A 6 30.54 1.96 -33.93
N ARG A 7 30.57 2.22 -32.62
CA ARG A 7 29.51 1.84 -31.69
C ARG A 7 28.21 2.53 -32.09
N GLN A 8 27.27 1.80 -32.68
CA GLN A 8 25.89 2.27 -32.78
C GLN A 8 25.33 2.47 -31.37
N PRO A 9 24.58 3.56 -31.10
CA PRO A 9 23.89 3.71 -29.84
C PRO A 9 22.77 2.66 -29.79
N VAL A 10 22.81 1.79 -28.79
CA VAL A 10 21.74 0.85 -28.50
C VAL A 10 20.42 1.62 -28.34
N PRO A 11 19.31 1.22 -28.98
CA PRO A 11 18.02 1.77 -28.66
C PRO A 11 17.71 1.37 -27.22
N GLN A 12 17.73 2.35 -26.30
CA GLN A 12 17.23 2.15 -24.96
C GLN A 12 15.79 1.65 -25.10
N PRO A 13 15.43 0.46 -24.57
CA PRO A 13 14.04 0.05 -24.59
C PRO A 13 13.27 1.14 -23.88
N ALA A 14 12.31 1.73 -24.61
CA ALA A 14 11.42 2.76 -24.14
C ALA A 14 11.08 2.44 -22.69
N ARG A 15 11.41 3.39 -21.79
CA ARG A 15 11.03 3.34 -20.38
C ARG A 15 9.64 2.76 -20.35
N GLN A 16 9.55 1.50 -19.94
CA GLN A 16 8.29 0.84 -19.76
C GLN A 16 7.63 1.74 -18.73
N SER A 17 6.70 2.58 -19.20
CA SER A 17 5.60 3.07 -18.42
C SER A 17 4.90 1.80 -17.98
N ALA A 18 5.47 1.17 -16.95
CA ALA A 18 4.85 0.14 -16.19
C ALA A 18 3.64 0.87 -15.63
N HIS A 19 2.54 0.79 -16.38
CA HIS A 19 1.22 0.77 -15.83
C HIS A 19 1.33 -0.22 -14.70
N GLN A 20 1.64 0.30 -13.50
CA GLN A 20 1.60 -0.49 -12.30
C GLN A 20 0.22 -1.13 -12.35
N PRO A 21 0.12 -2.47 -12.36
CA PRO A 21 -1.18 -3.07 -12.14
C PRO A 21 -1.64 -2.42 -10.84
N VAL A 22 -2.80 -1.76 -10.87
CA VAL A 22 -3.45 -1.22 -9.68
C VAL A 22 -3.43 -2.35 -8.67
N ARG A 23 -2.42 -2.33 -7.79
CA ARG A 23 -2.15 -3.46 -6.90
C ARG A 23 -3.38 -3.50 -6.05
N ARG A 24 -4.23 -4.52 -6.25
CA ARG A 24 -5.42 -4.70 -5.43
C ARG A 24 -4.93 -4.67 -4.00
N ALA A 25 -5.35 -3.64 -3.26
CA ALA A 25 -4.93 -3.47 -1.89
C ALA A 25 -5.30 -4.76 -1.17
N SER A 26 -4.38 -5.27 -0.35
CA SER A 26 -4.72 -6.40 0.50
C SER A 26 -5.92 -6.01 1.36
N ARG A 27 -6.77 -6.97 1.72
CA ARG A 27 -7.91 -6.71 2.60
C ARG A 27 -7.50 -6.01 3.90
N ALA A 28 -6.30 -6.32 4.42
CA ALA A 28 -5.72 -5.63 5.56
C ALA A 28 -5.43 -4.13 5.28
N GLU A 29 -4.96 -3.77 4.09
CA GLU A 29 -4.74 -2.37 3.71
C GLU A 29 -6.05 -1.60 3.52
N GLU A 30 -7.07 -2.24 2.96
CA GLU A 30 -8.41 -1.65 2.81
C GLU A 30 -9.02 -1.33 4.19
N ILE A 31 -8.96 -2.28 5.12
CA ILE A 31 -9.44 -2.08 6.49
C ILE A 31 -8.61 -1.00 7.20
N ASN A 32 -7.30 -0.98 7.03
CA ASN A 32 -6.45 0.07 7.60
C ASN A 32 -6.78 1.47 7.05
N ARG A 33 -7.12 1.58 5.75
CA ARG A 33 -7.60 2.86 5.18
C ARG A 33 -8.94 3.27 5.79
N ALA A 34 -9.87 2.34 5.97
CA ALA A 34 -11.16 2.61 6.61
C ALA A 34 -10.97 3.10 8.07
N ILE A 35 -10.12 2.42 8.85
CA ILE A 35 -9.77 2.84 10.22
C ILE A 35 -9.19 4.26 10.23
N ARG A 36 -8.27 4.58 9.31
CA ARG A 36 -7.66 5.92 9.23
C ARG A 36 -8.66 6.99 8.86
N ALA A 37 -9.55 6.74 7.90
CA ALA A 37 -10.60 7.67 7.52
C ALA A 37 -11.55 7.93 8.70
N PHE A 38 -12.00 6.85 9.35
CA PHE A 38 -12.87 6.91 10.53
C PHE A 38 -12.29 7.77 11.65
N LEU A 39 -11.00 7.57 11.98
CA LEU A 39 -10.32 8.34 13.02
C LEU A 39 -10.01 9.78 12.60
N THR A 40 -9.74 10.02 11.31
CA THR A 40 -9.49 11.37 10.78
C THR A 40 -10.74 12.24 10.87
N GLU A 41 -11.89 11.70 10.47
CA GLU A 41 -13.18 12.40 10.55
C GLU A 41 -13.57 12.74 12.00
N ARG A 42 -13.11 11.93 12.96
CA ARG A 42 -13.42 12.08 14.40
C ARG A 42 -12.28 12.72 15.19
N ARG A 43 -11.28 13.27 14.49
CA ARG A 43 -10.12 13.88 15.13
C ARG A 43 -10.54 15.07 15.97
N GLY A 44 -10.07 15.10 17.22
CA GLY A 44 -10.33 16.21 18.14
C GLY A 44 -11.60 16.08 18.98
N ARG A 45 -12.35 14.97 18.88
CA ARG A 45 -13.44 14.63 19.79
C ARG A 45 -13.30 13.22 20.35
N ALA A 46 -13.84 12.99 21.54
CA ALA A 46 -13.90 11.65 22.12
C ALA A 46 -14.85 10.76 21.30
N LEU A 47 -14.47 9.51 21.09
CA LEU A 47 -15.34 8.52 20.46
C LEU A 47 -16.46 8.13 21.43
N THR A 48 -17.68 8.10 20.93
CA THR A 48 -18.83 7.52 21.64
C THR A 48 -18.65 6.01 21.82
N SER A 49 -19.42 5.41 22.73
CA SER A 49 -19.41 3.95 22.94
C SER A 49 -19.72 3.16 21.66
N THR A 50 -20.59 3.69 20.80
CA THR A 50 -20.94 3.08 19.51
C THR A 50 -19.76 3.15 18.54
N GLU A 51 -19.15 4.32 18.38
CA GLU A 51 -17.97 4.52 17.52
C GLU A 51 -16.78 3.68 17.99
N ARG A 52 -16.62 3.50 19.30
CA ARG A 52 -15.60 2.61 19.85
C ARG A 52 -15.82 1.16 19.43
N ARG A 53 -17.06 0.66 19.51
CA ARG A 53 -17.39 -0.70 19.07
C ARG A 53 -17.13 -0.89 17.57
N GLU A 54 -17.45 0.12 16.76
CA GLU A 54 -17.18 0.09 15.33
C GLU A 54 -15.68 0.05 15.03
N TYR A 55 -14.89 0.87 15.71
CA TYR A 55 -13.43 0.83 15.65
C TYR A 55 -12.88 -0.54 16.07
N GLU A 56 -13.36 -1.11 17.17
CA GLU A 56 -12.93 -2.43 17.66
C GLU A 56 -13.23 -3.54 16.68
N ARG A 57 -14.41 -3.51 16.03
CA ARG A 57 -14.76 -4.45 14.95
C ARG A 57 -13.79 -4.33 13.77
N MET A 58 -13.59 -3.13 13.25
CA MET A 58 -12.63 -2.91 12.15
C MET A 58 -11.22 -3.35 12.54
N ARG A 59 -10.80 -3.08 13.77
CA ARG A 59 -9.49 -3.49 14.28
C ARG A 59 -9.36 -5.01 14.38
N ALA A 60 -10.40 -5.72 14.81
CA ALA A 60 -10.42 -7.18 14.85
C ALA A 60 -10.33 -7.79 13.44
N GLU A 61 -11.09 -7.25 12.48
CA GLU A 61 -11.02 -7.66 11.07
C GLU A 61 -9.64 -7.38 10.46
N TRP A 62 -9.03 -6.24 10.80
CA TRP A 62 -7.67 -5.92 10.39
C TRP A 62 -6.67 -6.93 10.91
N LEU A 63 -6.73 -7.29 12.20
CA LEU A 63 -5.83 -8.28 12.80
C LEU A 63 -6.04 -9.68 12.18
N ALA A 64 -7.28 -10.08 11.93
CA ALA A 64 -7.62 -11.35 11.28
C ALA A 64 -7.11 -11.42 9.83
N ALA A 65 -7.09 -10.30 9.11
CA ALA A 65 -6.56 -10.21 7.75
C ALA A 65 -5.02 -10.35 7.67
N GLY A 66 -4.32 -10.41 8.81
CA GLY A 66 -2.90 -10.76 8.89
C GLY A 66 -1.90 -9.67 8.44
N PRO A 67 -1.98 -8.42 8.95
CA PRO A 67 -1.00 -7.35 8.67
C PRO A 67 0.42 -7.68 9.20
N LEU A 68 0.52 -8.68 10.09
CA LEU A 68 1.75 -9.06 10.79
C LEU A 68 2.81 -9.75 9.91
N ARG A 69 2.47 -10.19 8.68
CA ARG A 69 3.49 -10.76 7.77
C ARG A 69 4.50 -9.73 7.25
N TRP A 70 4.28 -8.43 7.46
CA TRP A 70 5.16 -7.35 6.97
C TRP A 70 6.07 -6.70 8.03
N ARG A 71 6.13 -7.22 9.27
CA ARG A 71 7.04 -6.65 10.30
C ARG A 71 7.61 -7.65 11.31
N ARG A 72 7.83 -8.90 10.90
CA ARG A 72 8.61 -9.88 11.68
C ARG A 72 9.62 -10.61 10.81
N GLY A 73 10.41 -9.85 10.06
CA GLY A 73 11.74 -10.27 9.62
C GLY A 73 12.73 -9.75 10.65
N ARG A 74 13.13 -10.63 11.57
CA ARG A 74 14.29 -10.46 12.45
C ARG A 74 15.54 -10.85 11.66
#